data_AF-X0W2V0-F1
#
_entry.id   AF-X0W2V0-F1
#
_cell.length_a   1.000
_cell.length_b   1.000
_cell.length_c   1.000
_cell.angle_alpha   90.00
_cell.angle_beta   90.00
_cell.angle_gamma   90.00
#
_symmetry.space_group_name_H-M   'P 1'
#
loop_
_entity.id
_entity.type
_entity.pdbx_description
1 polymer ?
#
loop_
_entity_poly.entity_id
_entity_poly.type
_entity_poly.pdbx_seq_one_letter_code
_entity_poly.pdbx_strand_id
1 'polypeptide(L)' 'MEYETIIFEKDEAFVTITLNRPKSLNAINIKMWTELSQALDIVDSDDDIKAFIFAGSPRLDGRPCFCAGGDIKEMSGFTE' A
#
# COMPACT_ATOMS: atom_id res chain seq x y z
N MET A 1 0.81 13.69 -3.67
CA MET A 1 1.63 13.32 -2.50
C MET A 1 2.62 12.27 -2.96
N GLU A 2 3.85 12.32 -2.48
CA GLU A 2 4.87 11.31 -2.82
C GLU A 2 4.90 10.29 -1.68
N TYR A 3 4.42 9.09 -1.97
CA TYR A 3 4.51 7.94 -1.06
C TYR A 3 5.80 7.18 -1.35
N GLU A 4 6.43 6.61 -0.32
CA GLU A 4 7.67 5.85 -0.51
C GLU A 4 7.43 4.34 -0.61
N THR A 5 6.37 3.84 0.02
CA THR A 5 6.12 2.40 0.15
C THR A 5 4.86 1.93 -0.56
N ILE A 6 4.04 2.84 -1.06
CA ILE A 6 2.89 2.56 -1.93
C ILE A 6 2.94 3.41 -3.21
N ILE A 7 2.21 3.00 -4.23
CA ILE A 7 1.89 3.81 -5.41
C ILE A 7 0.39 4.07 -5.37
N PHE A 8 -0.02 5.32 -5.56
CA PHE A 8 -1.42 5.73 -5.55
C PHE A 8 -1.80 6.29 -6.92
N GLU A 9 -2.74 5.64 -7.58
CA GLU A 9 -3.20 5.98 -8.94
C GLU A 9 -4.72 6.10 -8.95
N LYS A 10 -5.25 7.30 -9.22
CA LYS A 10 -6.68 7.54 -9.43
C LYS A 10 -6.99 7.46 -10.91
N ASP A 11 -7.96 6.62 -11.28
CA ASP A 11 -8.49 6.50 -12.64
C ASP A 11 -10.02 6.64 -12.59
N GLU A 12 -10.53 7.73 -13.18
CA GLU A 12 -11.94 8.12 -13.15
C GLU A 12 -12.58 7.96 -11.74
N ALA A 13 -13.37 6.90 -11.59
CA ALA A 13 -14.19 6.60 -10.42
C ALA A 13 -13.56 5.58 -9.47
N PHE A 14 -12.31 5.17 -9.67
CA PHE A 14 -11.63 4.25 -8.77
C PHE A 14 -10.16 4.62 -8.51
N VAL A 15 -9.60 4.07 -7.43
CA VAL A 15 -8.19 4.23 -7.08
C VAL A 15 -7.51 2.87 -7.01
N THR A 16 -6.33 2.75 -7.58
CA THR A 16 -5.42 1.62 -7.36
C THR A 16 -4.34 2.04 -6.39
N ILE A 17 -4.22 1.31 -5.28
CA ILE A 17 -3.16 1.44 -4.29
C ILE A 17 -2.26 0.21 -4.37
N THR A 18 -1.06 0.38 -4.92
CA THR A 18 -0.10 -0.72 -5.10
C THR A 18 0.93 -0.71 -3.98
N LEU A 19 1.03 -1.80 -3.21
CA LEU A 19 2.10 -2.00 -2.24
C LEU A 19 3.43 -2.11 -2.97
N ASN A 20 4.40 -1.28 -2.60
CA ASN A 20 5.62 -1.07 -3.36
C ASN A 20 6.90 -1.24 -2.52
N ARG A 21 7.02 -2.41 -1.86
CA ARG A 21 8.26 -2.84 -1.18
C ARG A 21 8.75 -4.17 -1.77
N PRO A 22 9.12 -4.24 -3.06
CA PRO A 22 9.42 -5.51 -3.74
C PRO A 22 10.64 -6.25 -3.15
N LYS A 23 11.58 -5.51 -2.54
CA LYS A 23 12.72 -6.08 -1.78
C LYS A 23 12.28 -6.87 -0.54
N SER A 24 11.16 -6.47 0.07
CA SER A 24 10.59 -7.08 1.28
C SER A 24 9.34 -7.90 0.96
N LEU A 25 9.15 -8.31 -0.31
CA LEU A 25 7.94 -9.03 -0.75
C LEU A 25 6.64 -8.30 -0.37
N ASN A 26 6.66 -6.97 -0.41
CA ASN A 26 5.57 -6.09 -0.02
C ASN A 26 5.08 -6.32 1.43
N ALA A 27 5.95 -6.81 2.32
CA ALA A 27 5.63 -6.87 3.74
C ALA A 27 5.31 -5.47 4.29
N ILE A 28 4.33 -5.39 5.19
CA ILE A 28 3.83 -4.13 5.75
C ILE A 28 4.74 -3.72 6.91
N ASN A 29 5.36 -2.55 6.82
CA ASN A 29 6.02 -1.90 7.95
C ASN A 29 5.17 -0.72 8.45
N ILE A 30 5.62 -0.06 9.53
CA ILE A 30 4.90 1.08 10.12
C ILE A 30 4.71 2.22 9.10
N LYS A 31 5.70 2.47 8.23
CA LYS A 31 5.59 3.51 7.21
C LYS A 31 4.48 3.21 6.21
N MET A 32 4.45 2.00 5.67
CA MET A 32 3.40 1.55 4.76
C MET A 32 2.03 1.56 5.43
N TRP A 33 1.95 1.17 6.70
CA TRP A 33 0.71 1.28 7.47
C TRP A 33 0.18 2.72 7.51
N THR A 34 1.04 3.69 7.85
CA THR A 34 0.68 5.10 7.88
C THR A 34 0.31 5.64 6.50
N GLU A 35 1.07 5.29 5.45
CA GLU A 35 0.78 5.72 4.08
C GLU A 35 -0.54 5.13 3.57
N LEU A 36 -0.86 3.88 3.90
CA LEU A 36 -2.14 3.25 3.58
C LEU A 36 -3.30 3.96 4.28
N SER A 37 -3.16 4.32 5.55
CA SER A 37 -4.17 5.10 6.28
C SER A 37 -4.43 6.44 5.58
N GLN A 38 -3.37 7.18 5.25
CA GLN A 38 -3.48 8.47 4.55
C GLN A 38 -4.13 8.32 3.17
N ALA A 39 -3.78 7.28 2.42
CA ALA A 39 -4.38 6.99 1.12
C ALA A 39 -5.88 6.69 1.25
N LEU A 40 -6.28 5.93 2.28
CA LEU A 40 -7.68 5.61 2.53
C LEU A 40 -8.47 6.83 3.03
N ASP A 41 -7.87 7.73 3.82
CA ASP A 41 -8.52 8.99 4.22
C ASP A 41 -8.86 9.85 2.99
N ILE A 42 -8.00 9.87 1.98
CA ILE A 42 -8.27 10.56 0.70
C ILE A 42 -9.44 9.90 -0.02
N VAL A 43 -9.42 8.56 -0.12
CA VAL A 43 -10.49 7.78 -0.76
C VAL A 43 -11.84 8.01 -0.08
N ASP A 44 -11.87 8.06 1.25
CA ASP A 44 -13.09 8.29 2.03
C ASP A 44 -13.63 9.73 1.87
N SER A 45 -12.73 10.71 1.71
CA SER A 45 -13.10 12.12 1.59
C SER A 45 -13.56 12.57 0.20
N ASP A 46 -13.36 11.75 -0.82
CA ASP A 46 -13.60 12.10 -2.23
C ASP A 46 -14.78 11.32 -2.80
N ASP A 47 -15.94 11.99 -2.84
CA ASP A 47 -17.21 11.43 -3.30
C ASP A 47 -17.18 10.94 -4.76
N ASP A 48 -16.21 11.34 -5.59
CA ASP A 48 -16.10 10.85 -6.97
C ASP A 48 -15.53 9.42 -7.02
N ILE A 49 -14.81 8.98 -5.98
CA ILE A 49 -14.26 7.63 -5.88
C ILE A 49 -15.35 6.66 -5.43
N LYS A 50 -15.62 5.65 -6.25
CA LYS A 50 -16.65 4.63 -6.03
C LYS A 50 -16.08 3.29 -5.58
N ALA A 51 -14.79 3.06 -5.80
CA ALA A 51 -14.10 1.86 -5.38
C ALA A 51 -12.58 2.09 -5.26
N PHE A 52 -11.91 1.23 -4.50
CA PHE A 52 -10.45 1.16 -4.51
C PHE A 52 -9.99 -0.30 -4.65
N ILE A 53 -8.78 -0.46 -5.18
CA ILE A 53 -8.13 -1.74 -5.44
C ILE A 53 -6.81 -1.75 -4.68
N PHE A 54 -6.57 -2.80 -3.90
CA PHE A 54 -5.23 -3.09 -3.42
C PHE A 54 -4.52 -4.08 -4.37
N ALA A 55 -3.32 -3.71 -4.78
CA ALA A 55 -2.42 -4.54 -5.57
C ALA A 55 -1.04 -4.62 -4.90
N GLY A 56 -0.20 -5.56 -5.32
CA GLY A 56 1.20 -5.61 -4.91
C GLY A 56 2.11 -5.51 -6.12
N SER A 57 3.19 -4.74 -6.01
CA SER A 57 4.20 -4.66 -7.06
C SER A 57 4.90 -6.01 -7.21
N PRO A 58 5.35 -6.38 -8.43
CA PRO A 58 6.01 -7.65 -8.64
C PRO A 58 7.30 -7.71 -7.81
N ARG A 59 7.70 -8.93 -7.46
CA ARG A 59 9.01 -9.18 -6.86
C ARG A 59 10.10 -8.69 -7.81
N LEU A 60 11.31 -8.49 -7.27
CA LEU A 60 12.48 -8.16 -8.09
C LEU A 60 12.80 -9.20 -9.17
N ASP A 61 12.33 -10.44 -9.01
CA ASP A 61 12.46 -11.53 -10.00
C ASP A 61 11.31 -11.57 -11.02
N GLY A 62 10.42 -10.57 -11.02
CA GLY A 62 9.28 -10.43 -11.92
C GLY A 62 8.05 -11.28 -11.56
N ARG A 63 8.13 -12.15 -10.54
CA ARG A 63 6.97 -12.95 -10.12
C ARG A 63 5.93 -12.11 -9.38
N PRO A 64 4.63 -12.43 -9.49
CA PRO A 64 3.60 -11.73 -8.75
C PRO A 64 3.77 -11.91 -7.24
N CYS A 65 3.50 -10.85 -6.48
CA CYS A 65 3.45 -10.87 -5.03
C CYS A 65 2.49 -9.79 -4.55
N PHE A 66 1.45 -10.18 -3.83
CA PHE A 66 0.60 -9.20 -3.17
C PHE A 66 1.29 -8.63 -1.93
N CYS A 67 1.38 -9.42 -0.85
CA CYS A 67 1.99 -9.06 0.43
C CYS A 67 2.46 -10.33 1.15
N ALA A 68 3.63 -10.29 1.78
CA ALA A 68 4.18 -11.40 2.57
C ALA A 68 3.79 -11.36 4.07
N GLY A 69 2.93 -10.43 4.48
CA GLY A 69 2.51 -10.23 5.88
C GLY A 69 3.13 -8.97 6.51
N GLY A 70 3.25 -8.95 7.84
CA GLY A 70 3.91 -7.86 8.56
C GLY A 70 5.44 -7.98 8.59
N ASP A 71 6.13 -6.87 8.52
CA ASP A 71 7.59 -6.78 8.64
C ASP A 71 7.97 -6.81 10.13
N ILE A 72 8.06 -8.02 10.71
CA ILE A 72 8.24 -8.23 12.16
C ILE A 72 9.45 -7.47 12.72
N LYS A 73 10.51 -7.28 11.94
CA LYS A 73 11.70 -6.54 12.37
C LYS A 73 11.39 -5.06 12.56
N GLU A 74 10.68 -4.47 11.60
CA GLU A 74 10.31 -3.05 11.61
C GLU A 74 9.05 -2.76 12.44
N MET A 75 8.22 -3.77 12.72
CA MET A 75 7.02 -3.69 13.55
C MET A 75 7.24 -4.13 15.00
N SER A 76 8.47 -4.44 15.40
CA SER A 76 8.76 -4.86 16.78
C SER A 76 8.37 -3.75 17.77
N GLY A 77 7.42 -4.05 18.66
CA GLY A 77 6.88 -3.09 19.63
C GLY A 77 5.73 -2.22 19.15
N PHE A 78 5.21 -2.46 17.94
CA PHE A 78 3.97 -1.84 17.48
C PHE A 78 2.77 -2.52 18.18
N THR A 79 2.01 -1.75 18.95
CA THR A 79 0.72 -2.13 19.53
C THR A 79 -0.32 -1.15 19.03
N GLU A 80 -1.35 -1.64 18.34
CA GLU A 80 -2.51 -0.86 17.88
C GLU A 80 -3.33 -0.29 19.04
#